data_AF-A0A1F7FJZ9-F1
#
_entry.id   AF-A0A1F7FJZ9-F1
#
_cell.length_a   1.000
_cell.length_b   1.000
_cell.length_c   1.000
_cell.angle_alpha   90.00
_cell.angle_beta   90.00
_cell.angle_gamma   90.00
#
_symmetry.space_group_name_H-M   'P 1'
#
loop_
_entity.id
_entity.type
_entity.pdbx_description
1 polymer ?
#
loop_
_entity_poly.entity_id
_entity_poly.type
_entity_poly.pdbx_seq_one_letter_code
_entity_poly.pdbx_strand_id
1 'polypeptide(L)'
;MLCLFFGCSDNPTKNNEDNTTHISAGVKGKLVDASNNPVSGAIVRLYPVDYVPSTTAMKIRAANLDTTDDEGVYEIPNVDTGTYNIEGQKDTLGVFIDSIDVPDDTSIIDVPPGQLKKLGKITGITHMPGQSDTNQVRVNIYVPGTRRITLPNIGGRFTFDLMPAGRYQIIINPTLPTYNVKILDTTLNAGETLDLDTIFIKVYEPDTIDILTTVVWGTWGPNKNYRIYTDIEVPLGKELTILPGTKVIFAQFYNIIVNGSLTCKGEDSNFIVFKHEFPQDTWNTFGITADTITLEYCVFENSKWGLSLHANRATIRKCIFRYGNRLIDGISGIKDSLLFYNNIIHNMTMDVNGNHNFQIFTRPPAYCIFANNVFLNNSVGMTGYWISSVLFRNNCFFNCQEPLMRCPDSTSSAEVQYSLDSASMTLYENPLFVNDSTGNEDYHLQFNSPCMSTGMNGTDMGIYSTYEP
;
A
#
# COMPACT_ATOMS: atom_id res chain seq x y z
N MET A 1 -38.56 -15.10 1.35
CA MET A 1 -39.27 -13.84 1.62
C MET A 1 -38.19 -12.80 1.83
N LEU A 2 -37.86 -11.88 0.92
CA LEU A 2 -38.53 -11.30 -0.23
C LEU A 2 -37.43 -11.04 -1.30
N CYS A 3 -37.50 -11.68 -2.46
CA CYS A 3 -36.65 -11.38 -3.62
C CYS A 3 -37.39 -10.34 -4.48
N LEU A 4 -36.80 -9.17 -4.69
CA LEU A 4 -37.31 -8.15 -5.60
C LEU A 4 -36.68 -8.36 -6.98
N PHE A 5 -37.47 -8.90 -7.91
CA PHE A 5 -37.21 -8.85 -9.34
C PHE A 5 -37.59 -7.46 -9.86
N PHE A 6 -36.65 -6.71 -10.41
CA PHE A 6 -36.97 -5.60 -11.31
C PHE A 6 -37.28 -6.19 -12.68
N GLY A 7 -38.56 -6.14 -13.05
CA GLY A 7 -39.02 -6.55 -14.38
C GLY A 7 -38.54 -5.59 -15.45
N CYS A 8 -38.06 -6.14 -16.56
CA CYS A 8 -37.96 -5.43 -17.84
C CYS A 8 -39.37 -4.98 -18.24
N SER A 9 -39.55 -3.69 -18.56
CA SER A 9 -40.78 -3.25 -19.21
C SER A 9 -40.79 -3.72 -20.66
N ASP A 10 -41.86 -4.39 -21.03
CA ASP A 10 -42.14 -4.93 -22.35
C ASP A 10 -42.09 -3.87 -23.47
N ASN A 11 -41.70 -4.34 -24.66
CA ASN A 11 -41.71 -3.72 -26.00
C ASN A 11 -42.57 -2.44 -26.19
N PRO A 12 -42.09 -1.43 -26.94
CA PRO A 12 -43.00 -0.44 -27.52
C PRO A 12 -43.81 -1.11 -28.64
N THR A 13 -45.12 -1.06 -28.49
CA THR A 13 -46.13 -1.43 -29.48
C THR A 13 -45.94 -0.64 -30.77
N LYS A 14 -45.98 -1.33 -31.91
CA LYS A 14 -46.18 -0.72 -33.23
C LYS A 14 -47.47 0.11 -33.23
N ASN A 15 -47.35 1.43 -33.36
CA ASN A 15 -48.41 2.26 -33.93
C ASN A 15 -47.90 2.81 -35.25
N ASN A 16 -48.28 2.13 -36.33
CA ASN A 16 -48.45 2.77 -37.63
C ASN A 16 -49.80 3.50 -37.57
N GLU A 17 -49.85 4.66 -38.23
CA GLU A 17 -51.01 5.56 -38.38
C GLU A 17 -51.08 6.70 -37.35
N ASP A 18 -50.13 7.64 -37.44
CA ASP A 18 -50.53 9.05 -37.45
C ASP A 18 -49.54 9.91 -38.25
N ASN A 19 -50.08 10.67 -39.20
CA ASN A 19 -49.33 11.49 -40.15
C ASN A 19 -49.15 12.92 -39.58
N THR A 20 -48.68 12.99 -38.34
CA THR A 20 -48.22 14.21 -37.68
C THR A 20 -46.72 14.06 -37.44
N THR A 21 -45.94 15.05 -37.84
CA THR A 21 -44.49 15.15 -37.63
C THR A 21 -44.16 15.09 -36.14
N HIS A 22 -44.11 13.89 -35.56
CA HIS A 22 -43.46 13.68 -34.28
C HIS A 22 -41.97 13.90 -34.52
N ILE A 23 -41.47 15.03 -34.06
CA ILE A 23 -40.04 15.26 -33.95
C ILE A 23 -39.57 14.23 -32.91
N SER A 24 -38.92 13.18 -33.38
CA SER A 24 -38.19 12.28 -32.50
C SER A 24 -37.03 13.07 -31.89
N ALA A 25 -36.80 13.00 -30.57
CA ALA A 25 -35.61 13.61 -29.97
C ALA A 25 -34.34 13.25 -30.73
N GLY A 26 -33.39 14.17 -30.76
CA GLY A 26 -32.20 13.99 -31.57
C GLY A 26 -31.12 15.02 -31.30
N VAL A 27 -30.06 14.90 -32.07
CA VAL A 27 -28.89 15.77 -31.98
C VAL A 27 -28.59 16.30 -33.37
N LYS A 28 -28.47 17.62 -33.50
CA LYS A 28 -28.12 18.30 -34.75
C LYS A 28 -26.90 19.16 -34.54
N GLY A 29 -26.02 19.24 -35.53
CA GLY A 29 -24.87 20.12 -35.44
C GLY A 29 -24.20 20.34 -36.78
N LYS A 30 -23.05 21.00 -36.73
CA LYS A 30 -22.25 21.31 -37.92
C LYS A 30 -20.78 21.00 -37.68
N LEU A 31 -20.13 20.42 -38.68
CA LEU A 31 -18.68 20.24 -38.71
C LEU A 31 -18.03 21.21 -39.69
N VAL A 32 -16.95 21.85 -39.24
CA VAL A 32 -16.20 22.84 -40.01
C VAL A 32 -14.70 22.53 -40.03
N ASP A 33 -13.99 23.07 -41.02
CA ASP A 33 -12.54 22.99 -41.12
C ASP A 33 -11.85 24.07 -40.26
N ALA A 34 -10.52 24.18 -40.37
CA ALA A 34 -9.75 25.16 -39.61
C ALA A 34 -9.98 26.63 -39.97
N SER A 35 -10.62 26.89 -41.12
CA SER A 35 -11.01 28.21 -41.60
C SER A 35 -12.51 28.48 -41.38
N ASN A 36 -13.20 27.62 -40.61
CA ASN A 36 -14.65 27.64 -40.38
C ASN A 36 -15.51 27.38 -41.63
N ASN A 37 -14.94 26.79 -42.69
CA ASN A 37 -15.74 26.37 -43.84
C ASN A 37 -16.46 25.05 -43.53
N PRO A 38 -17.68 24.83 -44.05
CA PRO A 38 -18.37 23.55 -43.97
C PRO A 38 -17.55 22.36 -44.43
N VAL A 39 -17.68 21.22 -43.73
CA VAL A 39 -17.05 19.96 -44.16
C VAL A 39 -18.12 18.93 -44.53
N SER A 40 -18.29 18.69 -45.82
CA SER A 40 -19.17 17.66 -46.39
C SER A 40 -18.60 16.25 -46.25
N GLY A 41 -19.45 15.24 -46.04
CA GLY A 41 -19.05 13.83 -46.03
C GLY A 41 -18.29 13.36 -44.78
N ALA A 42 -18.29 14.12 -43.69
CA ALA A 42 -17.70 13.70 -42.42
C ALA A 42 -18.65 12.77 -41.67
N ILE A 43 -18.14 11.66 -41.14
CA ILE A 43 -18.95 10.70 -40.39
C ILE A 43 -19.03 11.16 -38.93
N VAL A 44 -20.25 11.27 -38.41
CA VAL A 44 -20.54 11.65 -37.03
C VAL A 44 -21.12 10.47 -36.28
N ARG A 45 -20.62 10.19 -35.08
CA ARG A 45 -21.08 9.11 -34.20
C ARG A 45 -21.40 9.63 -32.83
N LEU A 46 -22.47 9.11 -32.25
CA LEU A 46 -22.93 9.43 -30.91
C LEU A 46 -22.77 8.23 -29.98
N TYR A 47 -22.16 8.45 -28.80
CA TYR A 47 -21.94 7.41 -27.78
C TYR A 47 -22.46 7.89 -26.42
N PRO A 48 -23.23 7.09 -25.67
CA PRO A 48 -23.47 7.36 -24.25
C PRO A 48 -22.15 7.53 -23.51
N VAL A 49 -22.06 8.46 -22.55
CA VAL A 49 -20.79 8.70 -21.81
C VAL A 49 -20.30 7.46 -21.04
N ASP A 50 -21.21 6.56 -20.66
CA ASP A 50 -20.93 5.30 -19.97
C ASP A 50 -20.74 4.11 -20.92
N TYR A 51 -20.73 4.34 -22.25
CA TYR A 51 -20.53 3.29 -23.23
C TYR A 51 -19.15 2.65 -23.05
N VAL A 52 -19.15 1.34 -22.76
CA VAL A 52 -17.94 0.52 -22.66
C VAL A 52 -17.70 -0.20 -24.01
N PRO A 53 -16.66 0.16 -24.78
CA PRO A 53 -16.38 -0.52 -26.03
C PRO A 53 -15.97 -1.98 -25.78
N SER A 54 -16.48 -2.90 -26.59
CA SER A 54 -16.12 -4.32 -26.52
C SER A 54 -15.38 -4.77 -27.79
N THR A 55 -14.52 -5.77 -27.64
CA THR A 55 -13.87 -6.45 -28.78
C THR A 55 -14.83 -7.36 -29.55
N THR A 56 -15.90 -7.81 -28.89
CA THR A 56 -17.00 -8.55 -29.51
C THR A 56 -18.04 -7.53 -29.95
N ALA A 57 -17.75 -6.84 -31.04
CA ALA A 57 -18.49 -5.69 -31.56
C ALA A 57 -20.01 -5.77 -31.28
N MET A 58 -20.47 -5.09 -30.22
CA MET A 58 -21.83 -4.57 -30.26
C MET A 58 -21.80 -3.54 -31.37
N LYS A 59 -22.48 -3.84 -32.49
CA LYS A 59 -22.69 -2.86 -33.54
C LYS A 59 -23.28 -1.63 -32.85
N ILE A 60 -22.61 -0.49 -32.95
CA ILE A 60 -23.26 0.80 -32.75
C ILE A 60 -24.54 0.72 -33.59
N ARG A 61 -25.70 0.94 -32.96
CA ARG A 61 -26.97 0.89 -33.70
C ARG A 61 -26.84 1.86 -34.86
N ALA A 62 -27.27 1.46 -36.06
CA ALA A 62 -27.19 2.31 -37.26
C ALA A 62 -27.87 3.68 -37.05
N ALA A 63 -28.78 3.77 -36.06
CA ALA A 63 -29.45 4.98 -35.62
C ALA A 63 -28.56 6.03 -34.91
N ASN A 64 -27.32 5.72 -34.50
CA ASN A 64 -26.46 6.64 -33.75
C ASN A 64 -25.32 7.24 -34.62
N LEU A 65 -25.54 7.33 -35.93
CA LEU A 65 -24.56 7.82 -36.89
C LEU A 65 -25.27 8.61 -37.99
N ASP A 66 -24.60 9.68 -38.44
CA ASP A 66 -24.97 10.43 -39.63
C ASP A 66 -23.72 10.87 -40.41
N THR A 67 -23.89 11.39 -41.62
CA THR A 67 -22.83 11.95 -42.46
C THR A 67 -23.18 13.38 -42.83
N THR A 68 -22.23 14.30 -42.68
CA THR A 68 -22.50 15.71 -42.95
C THR A 68 -22.83 15.99 -44.42
N ASP A 69 -23.78 16.89 -44.66
CA ASP A 69 -24.15 17.41 -45.98
C ASP A 69 -23.16 18.46 -46.52
N ASP A 70 -23.46 19.08 -47.66
CA ASP A 70 -22.61 20.08 -48.30
C ASP A 70 -22.46 21.37 -47.49
N GLU A 71 -23.42 21.66 -46.61
CA GLU A 71 -23.39 22.71 -45.61
C GLU A 71 -22.70 22.30 -44.30
N GLY A 72 -22.18 21.07 -44.23
CA GLY A 72 -21.45 20.49 -43.10
C GLY A 72 -22.36 20.09 -41.94
N VAL A 73 -23.67 20.06 -42.15
CA VAL A 73 -24.68 19.78 -41.13
C VAL A 73 -24.92 18.28 -41.02
N TYR A 74 -25.08 17.79 -39.80
CA TYR A 74 -25.52 16.43 -39.49
C TYR A 74 -26.73 16.47 -38.55
N GLU A 75 -27.55 15.43 -38.60
CA GLU A 75 -28.70 15.22 -37.74
C GLU A 75 -28.86 13.74 -37.40
N ILE A 76 -28.79 13.40 -36.11
CA ILE A 76 -28.98 12.06 -35.57
C ILE A 76 -30.34 12.04 -34.84
N PRO A 77 -31.41 11.53 -35.46
CA PRO A 77 -32.74 11.48 -34.86
C PRO A 77 -32.93 10.23 -33.98
N ASN A 78 -34.00 10.20 -33.21
CA ASN A 78 -34.39 9.10 -32.31
C ASN A 78 -33.34 8.77 -31.25
N VAL A 79 -32.78 9.79 -30.60
CA VAL A 79 -31.81 9.66 -29.51
C VAL A 79 -32.54 9.65 -28.17
N ASP A 80 -32.33 8.62 -27.36
CA ASP A 80 -32.90 8.51 -26.02
C ASP A 80 -32.33 9.60 -25.10
N THR A 81 -33.08 9.98 -24.06
CA THR A 81 -32.60 10.93 -23.04
C THR A 81 -31.32 10.45 -22.36
N GLY A 82 -30.35 11.34 -22.14
CA GLY A 82 -29.09 11.02 -21.47
C GLY A 82 -27.95 11.96 -21.86
N THR A 83 -26.76 11.66 -21.35
CA THR A 83 -25.52 12.39 -21.67
C THR A 83 -24.68 11.60 -22.66
N TYR A 84 -24.20 12.25 -23.71
CA TYR A 84 -23.50 11.61 -24.82
C TYR A 84 -22.23 12.35 -25.23
N ASN A 85 -21.31 11.63 -25.83
CA ASN A 85 -20.15 12.15 -26.54
C ASN A 85 -20.37 12.05 -28.06
N ILE A 86 -19.78 12.99 -28.80
CA ILE A 86 -19.80 12.98 -30.27
C ILE A 86 -18.37 12.83 -30.80
N GLU A 87 -18.16 11.84 -31.67
CA GLU A 87 -16.95 11.74 -32.51
C GLU A 87 -17.30 12.07 -33.97
N GLY A 88 -16.71 13.14 -34.50
CA GLY A 88 -16.74 13.45 -35.93
C GLY A 88 -15.40 13.09 -36.58
N GLN A 89 -15.42 12.50 -37.78
CA GLN A 89 -14.20 12.15 -38.50
C GLN A 89 -14.34 12.29 -40.01
N LYS A 90 -13.35 12.90 -40.66
CA LYS A 90 -13.15 12.87 -42.11
C LYS A 90 -11.66 12.72 -42.42
N ASP A 91 -11.32 11.67 -43.17
CA ASP A 91 -9.93 11.35 -43.51
C ASP A 91 -9.02 11.30 -42.25
N THR A 92 -8.04 12.20 -42.17
CA THR A 92 -7.07 12.32 -41.07
C THR A 92 -7.44 13.41 -40.05
N LEU A 93 -8.63 13.99 -40.18
CA LEU A 93 -9.18 15.00 -39.28
C LEU A 93 -10.31 14.40 -38.43
N GLY A 94 -10.43 14.89 -37.20
CA GLY A 94 -11.51 14.53 -36.30
C GLY A 94 -11.79 15.59 -35.24
N VAL A 95 -12.93 15.41 -34.58
CA VAL A 95 -13.38 16.22 -33.45
C VAL A 95 -14.00 15.30 -32.40
N PHE A 96 -13.81 15.65 -31.14
CA PHE A 96 -14.48 15.04 -30.01
C PHE A 96 -15.22 16.14 -29.26
N ILE A 97 -16.53 15.99 -29.09
CA ILE A 97 -17.36 16.88 -28.29
C ILE A 97 -17.81 16.06 -27.08
N ASP A 98 -17.37 16.51 -25.91
CA ASP A 98 -17.57 15.83 -24.65
C ASP A 98 -18.89 16.27 -24.02
N SER A 99 -19.69 15.29 -23.57
CA SER A 99 -20.83 15.49 -22.66
C SER A 99 -21.89 16.49 -23.14
N ILE A 100 -22.61 16.14 -24.21
CA ILE A 100 -23.86 16.80 -24.60
C ILE A 100 -25.05 16.15 -23.91
N ASP A 101 -26.00 16.95 -23.44
CA ASP A 101 -27.22 16.46 -22.78
C ASP A 101 -28.40 16.44 -23.75
N VAL A 102 -29.09 15.31 -23.82
CA VAL A 102 -30.40 15.14 -24.46
C VAL A 102 -31.45 15.06 -23.34
N PRO A 103 -32.13 16.18 -23.02
CA PRO A 103 -32.91 16.31 -21.79
C PRO A 103 -34.30 15.67 -21.85
N ASP A 104 -34.87 15.52 -23.05
CA ASP A 104 -36.21 14.97 -23.28
C ASP A 104 -36.28 14.16 -24.59
N ASP A 105 -37.38 13.46 -24.81
CA ASP A 105 -37.61 12.56 -25.95
C ASP A 105 -38.33 13.21 -27.14
N THR A 106 -38.50 14.54 -27.11
CA THR A 106 -39.25 15.32 -28.13
C THR A 106 -38.41 16.39 -28.86
N SER A 107 -37.28 16.78 -28.31
CA SER A 107 -36.49 17.92 -28.78
C SER A 107 -35.26 17.49 -29.59
N ILE A 108 -34.98 18.20 -30.68
CA ILE A 108 -33.67 18.14 -31.36
C ILE A 108 -32.75 19.17 -30.69
N ILE A 109 -31.60 18.71 -30.20
CA ILE A 109 -30.61 19.54 -29.53
C ILE A 109 -29.58 20.04 -30.53
N ASP A 110 -29.40 21.36 -30.60
CA ASP A 110 -28.36 22.00 -31.40
C ASP A 110 -27.01 21.96 -30.66
N VAL A 111 -26.05 21.26 -31.27
CA VAL A 111 -24.67 21.15 -30.80
C VAL A 111 -23.84 22.29 -31.40
N PRO A 112 -23.01 22.97 -30.60
CA PRO A 112 -22.07 23.97 -31.10
C PRO A 112 -21.20 23.43 -32.24
N PRO A 113 -20.86 24.25 -33.26
CA PRO A 113 -20.05 23.80 -34.39
C PRO A 113 -18.74 23.13 -33.95
N GLY A 114 -18.51 21.92 -34.42
CA GLY A 114 -17.31 21.13 -34.16
C GLY A 114 -16.24 21.39 -35.21
N GLN A 115 -15.07 21.86 -34.80
CA GLN A 115 -13.94 22.05 -35.71
C GLN A 115 -13.15 20.74 -35.87
N LEU A 116 -13.08 20.22 -37.08
CA LEU A 116 -12.24 19.06 -37.42
C LEU A 116 -10.77 19.45 -37.40
N LYS A 117 -9.99 18.76 -36.56
CA LYS A 117 -8.55 19.00 -36.35
C LYS A 117 -7.75 17.74 -36.66
N LYS A 118 -6.45 17.89 -36.89
CA LYS A 118 -5.56 16.75 -37.11
C LYS A 118 -5.68 15.74 -35.95
N LEU A 119 -5.84 14.47 -36.29
CA LEU A 119 -5.89 13.39 -35.31
C LEU A 119 -4.50 13.15 -34.70
N GLY A 120 -4.47 12.92 -33.39
CA GLY A 120 -3.28 12.58 -32.62
C GLY A 120 -3.24 11.10 -32.24
N LYS A 121 -2.31 10.77 -31.33
CA LYS A 121 -2.09 9.43 -30.79
C LYS A 121 -1.88 9.48 -29.28
N ILE A 122 -2.29 8.42 -28.59
CA ILE A 122 -1.94 8.19 -27.19
C ILE A 122 -1.17 6.87 -27.11
N THR A 123 0.01 6.89 -26.49
CA THR A 123 0.85 5.71 -26.28
C THR A 123 1.16 5.52 -24.80
N GLY A 124 1.58 4.32 -24.43
CA GLY A 124 2.11 4.05 -23.09
C GLY A 124 2.55 2.60 -22.95
N ILE A 125 3.04 2.27 -21.76
CA ILE A 125 3.45 0.91 -21.40
C ILE A 125 2.72 0.53 -20.11
N THR A 126 1.88 -0.50 -20.15
CA THR A 126 1.31 -1.09 -18.94
C THR A 126 2.31 -2.03 -18.28
N HIS A 127 2.45 -1.95 -16.96
CA HIS A 127 3.33 -2.84 -16.20
C HIS A 127 2.62 -3.39 -14.97
N MET A 128 2.39 -4.71 -14.96
CA MET A 128 1.97 -5.50 -13.80
C MET A 128 3.21 -6.07 -13.11
N PRO A 129 3.57 -5.59 -11.90
CA PRO A 129 4.74 -6.08 -11.16
C PRO A 129 4.64 -7.58 -10.89
N GLY A 130 5.76 -8.30 -11.04
CA GLY A 130 5.83 -9.76 -10.82
C GLY A 130 5.33 -10.61 -12.00
N GLN A 131 4.87 -10.00 -13.09
CA GLN A 131 4.54 -10.72 -14.34
C GLN A 131 5.69 -10.65 -15.35
N SER A 132 5.86 -11.73 -16.13
CA SER A 132 6.74 -11.74 -17.30
C SER A 132 6.21 -10.83 -18.41
N ASP A 133 7.08 -10.40 -19.34
CA ASP A 133 6.70 -9.58 -20.50
C ASP A 133 5.58 -10.21 -21.35
N THR A 134 5.55 -11.54 -21.45
CA THR A 134 4.50 -12.30 -22.14
C THR A 134 3.14 -12.22 -21.45
N ASN A 135 3.11 -11.98 -20.14
CA ASN A 135 1.88 -11.80 -19.37
C ASN A 135 1.42 -10.35 -19.28
N GLN A 136 2.25 -9.38 -19.68
CA GLN A 136 1.86 -7.96 -19.73
C GLN A 136 0.74 -7.68 -20.76
N VAL A 137 0.46 -8.61 -21.66
CA VAL A 137 -0.65 -8.53 -22.65
C VAL A 137 -2.04 -8.72 -22.01
N ARG A 138 -2.11 -9.20 -20.76
CA ARG A 138 -3.36 -9.61 -20.08
C ARG A 138 -4.16 -8.42 -19.55
N VAL A 139 -4.34 -7.38 -20.34
CA VAL A 139 -4.96 -6.11 -19.97
C VAL A 139 -5.87 -5.61 -21.11
N ASN A 140 -7.09 -5.22 -20.78
CA ASN A 140 -7.99 -4.50 -21.69
C ASN A 140 -7.85 -3.01 -21.45
N ILE A 141 -7.54 -2.23 -22.49
CA ILE A 141 -7.33 -0.78 -22.38
C ILE A 141 -8.36 -0.08 -23.26
N TYR A 142 -9.20 0.77 -22.69
CA TYR A 142 -10.28 1.42 -23.43
C TYR A 142 -10.63 2.81 -22.91
N VAL A 143 -11.34 3.58 -23.74
CA VAL A 143 -11.84 4.92 -23.41
C VAL A 143 -13.37 4.89 -23.42
N PRO A 144 -14.03 4.98 -22.25
CA PRO A 144 -15.49 5.05 -22.16
C PRO A 144 -16.06 6.19 -22.99
N GLY A 145 -17.30 6.03 -23.44
CA GLY A 145 -17.97 7.03 -24.27
C GLY A 145 -17.34 7.21 -25.66
N THR A 146 -16.58 6.21 -26.12
CA THR A 146 -16.00 6.15 -27.46
C THR A 146 -15.94 4.69 -27.93
N ARG A 147 -15.58 4.47 -29.20
CA ARG A 147 -15.26 3.11 -29.70
C ARG A 147 -13.82 2.65 -29.45
N ARG A 148 -13.02 3.40 -28.68
CA ARG A 148 -11.57 3.19 -28.60
C ARG A 148 -11.25 2.11 -27.59
N ILE A 149 -10.75 0.99 -28.09
CA ILE A 149 -10.20 -0.11 -27.32
C ILE A 149 -8.91 -0.59 -27.98
N THR A 150 -7.92 -0.96 -27.18
CA THR A 150 -6.64 -1.51 -27.62
C THR A 150 -6.17 -2.58 -26.64
N LEU A 151 -5.28 -3.44 -27.11
CA LEU A 151 -4.61 -4.44 -26.30
C LEU A 151 -3.10 -4.15 -26.32
N PRO A 152 -2.40 -4.27 -25.19
CA PRO A 152 -0.96 -4.11 -25.19
C PRO A 152 -0.27 -5.29 -25.90
N ASN A 153 0.85 -4.99 -26.54
CA ASN A 153 1.77 -5.99 -27.08
C ASN A 153 2.59 -6.64 -25.96
N ILE A 154 3.38 -7.67 -26.29
CA ILE A 154 4.37 -8.23 -25.36
C ILE A 154 5.24 -7.10 -24.79
N GLY A 155 5.43 -7.10 -23.47
CA GLY A 155 6.09 -6.01 -22.75
C GLY A 155 5.19 -4.82 -22.42
N GLY A 156 3.88 -4.90 -22.68
CA GLY A 156 2.88 -3.97 -22.15
C GLY A 156 2.62 -2.72 -22.97
N ARG A 157 3.31 -2.51 -24.10
CA ARG A 157 3.16 -1.31 -24.94
C ARG A 157 1.82 -1.28 -25.66
N PHE A 158 1.12 -0.16 -25.60
CA PHE A 158 -0.15 0.05 -26.31
C PHE A 158 -0.17 1.39 -27.06
N THR A 159 -1.09 1.48 -28.03
CA THR A 159 -1.34 2.70 -28.81
C THR A 159 -2.84 2.85 -29.08
N PHE A 160 -3.37 4.04 -28.84
CA PHE A 160 -4.59 4.53 -29.47
C PHE A 160 -4.21 5.46 -30.63
N ASP A 161 -4.49 5.03 -31.86
CA ASP A 161 -4.25 5.84 -33.06
C ASP A 161 -5.54 6.56 -33.49
N LEU A 162 -5.38 7.62 -34.30
CA LEU A 162 -6.47 8.38 -34.89
C LEU A 162 -7.42 8.97 -33.83
N MET A 163 -6.85 9.52 -32.76
CA MET A 163 -7.58 10.11 -31.63
C MET A 163 -7.82 11.61 -31.87
N PRO A 164 -9.06 12.11 -31.82
CA PRO A 164 -9.31 13.56 -31.84
C PRO A 164 -8.69 14.26 -30.63
N ALA A 165 -8.44 15.56 -30.73
CA ALA A 165 -8.07 16.36 -29.56
C ALA A 165 -9.23 16.39 -28.55
N GLY A 166 -8.94 16.26 -27.27
CA GLY A 166 -9.97 16.19 -26.24
C GLY A 166 -9.44 15.76 -24.88
N ARG A 167 -10.33 15.77 -23.88
CA ARG A 167 -10.10 15.16 -22.57
C ARG A 167 -10.62 13.73 -22.61
N TYR A 168 -9.86 12.81 -22.03
CA TYR A 168 -10.19 11.39 -22.04
C TYR A 168 -9.96 10.77 -20.67
N GLN A 169 -10.85 9.88 -20.30
CA GLN A 169 -10.63 8.92 -19.24
C GLN A 169 -10.25 7.58 -19.87
N ILE A 170 -9.07 7.06 -19.55
CA ILE A 170 -8.58 5.77 -20.02
C ILE A 170 -8.72 4.75 -18.90
N ILE A 171 -9.44 3.67 -19.16
CA ILE A 171 -9.57 2.53 -18.25
C ILE A 171 -8.61 1.44 -18.69
N ILE A 172 -7.74 1.04 -17.77
CA ILE A 172 -6.78 -0.07 -17.90
C ILE A 172 -7.28 -1.16 -16.97
N ASN A 173 -7.86 -2.21 -17.54
CA ASN A 173 -8.53 -3.28 -16.83
C ASN A 173 -7.75 -4.61 -16.99
N PRO A 174 -6.95 -5.02 -16.00
CA PRO A 174 -6.29 -6.32 -16.01
C PRO A 174 -7.29 -7.46 -16.08
N THR A 175 -6.98 -8.48 -16.87
CA THR A 175 -7.76 -9.73 -16.91
C THR A 175 -7.38 -10.69 -15.77
N LEU A 176 -6.33 -10.36 -15.01
CA LEU A 176 -5.89 -11.09 -13.84
C LEU A 176 -6.51 -10.45 -12.58
N PRO A 177 -7.27 -11.21 -11.77
CA PRO A 177 -7.98 -10.66 -10.60
C PRO A 177 -7.04 -10.18 -9.48
N THR A 178 -5.76 -10.53 -9.55
CA THR A 178 -4.72 -10.10 -8.60
C THR A 178 -4.26 -8.67 -8.83
N TYR A 179 -4.81 -7.92 -9.79
CA TYR A 179 -4.40 -6.55 -10.09
C TYR A 179 -5.60 -5.61 -10.13
N ASN A 180 -5.37 -4.36 -9.68
CA ASN A 180 -6.39 -3.32 -9.67
C ASN A 180 -6.68 -2.77 -11.06
N VAL A 181 -7.92 -2.37 -11.30
CA VAL A 181 -8.27 -1.48 -12.42
C VAL A 181 -7.60 -0.13 -12.20
N LYS A 182 -6.97 0.41 -13.24
CA LYS A 182 -6.37 1.75 -13.23
C LYS A 182 -7.16 2.68 -14.16
N ILE A 183 -7.52 3.84 -13.64
CA ILE A 183 -8.19 4.91 -14.38
C ILE A 183 -7.21 6.08 -14.51
N LEU A 184 -7.10 6.64 -15.71
CA LEU A 184 -6.23 7.77 -16.03
C LEU A 184 -7.02 8.88 -16.72
N ASP A 185 -7.02 10.08 -16.17
CA ASP A 185 -7.55 11.26 -16.86
C ASP A 185 -6.42 11.96 -17.61
N THR A 186 -6.66 12.30 -18.87
CA THR A 186 -5.64 12.90 -19.73
C THR A 186 -6.22 13.86 -20.76
N THR A 187 -5.34 14.67 -21.37
CA THR A 187 -5.71 15.64 -22.41
C THR A 187 -4.78 15.46 -23.61
N LEU A 188 -5.36 15.24 -24.79
CA LEU A 188 -4.64 15.14 -26.05
C LEU A 188 -4.86 16.43 -26.86
N ASN A 189 -3.77 17.08 -27.29
CA ASN A 189 -3.85 18.19 -28.23
C ASN A 189 -3.88 17.69 -29.68
N ALA A 190 -4.38 18.53 -30.58
CA ALA A 190 -4.57 18.17 -31.99
C ALA A 190 -3.25 17.81 -32.68
N GLY A 191 -3.23 16.65 -33.33
CA GLY A 191 -2.10 16.17 -34.13
C GLY A 191 -0.88 15.71 -33.33
N GLU A 192 -0.91 15.75 -31.99
CA GLU A 192 0.21 15.37 -31.14
C GLU A 192 0.24 13.86 -30.85
N THR A 193 1.39 13.37 -30.41
CA THR A 193 1.51 12.07 -29.74
C THR A 193 1.72 12.33 -28.26
N LEU A 194 0.78 11.86 -27.45
CA LEU A 194 0.86 11.88 -26.01
C LEU A 194 1.42 10.54 -25.52
N ASP A 195 2.60 10.55 -24.91
CA ASP A 195 3.16 9.36 -24.27
C ASP A 195 2.87 9.38 -22.76
N LEU A 196 2.17 8.37 -22.27
CA LEU A 196 1.80 8.19 -20.86
C LEU A 196 2.91 7.50 -20.05
N ASP A 197 4.05 7.21 -20.67
CA ASP A 197 5.17 6.48 -20.07
C ASP A 197 4.70 5.11 -19.51
N THR A 198 5.36 4.63 -18.46
CA THR A 198 5.11 3.35 -17.80
C THR A 198 4.05 3.53 -16.73
N ILE A 199 2.94 2.83 -16.89
CA ILE A 199 1.80 2.83 -16.00
C ILE A 199 1.85 1.56 -15.15
N PHE A 200 2.19 1.71 -13.88
CA PHE A 200 2.22 0.62 -12.91
C PHE A 200 0.80 0.26 -12.45
N ILE A 201 0.43 -1.00 -12.67
CA ILE A 201 -0.83 -1.58 -12.24
C ILE A 201 -0.60 -2.29 -10.90
N LYS A 202 -1.15 -1.74 -9.82
CA LYS A 202 -0.96 -2.27 -8.47
C LYS A 202 -1.61 -3.64 -8.31
N VAL A 203 -0.97 -4.53 -7.56
CA VAL A 203 -1.58 -5.79 -7.08
C VAL A 203 -2.81 -5.44 -6.23
N TYR A 204 -3.90 -6.19 -6.41
CA TYR A 204 -5.09 -6.09 -5.58
C TYR A 204 -4.83 -6.78 -4.24
N GLU A 205 -4.91 -6.01 -3.16
CA GLU A 205 -4.73 -6.50 -1.79
C GLU A 205 -6.00 -6.15 -0.99
N PRO A 206 -7.05 -7.00 -1.01
CA PRO A 206 -8.34 -6.70 -0.40
C PRO A 206 -8.27 -6.47 1.12
N ASP A 207 -7.21 -6.99 1.75
CA ASP A 207 -6.96 -6.86 3.17
C ASP A 207 -6.04 -5.69 3.51
N THR A 208 -5.65 -4.86 2.53
CA THR A 208 -4.79 -3.70 2.76
C THR A 208 -5.58 -2.39 2.83
N ILE A 209 -5.33 -1.63 3.89
CA ILE A 209 -5.87 -0.29 4.14
C ILE A 209 -4.72 0.70 4.02
N ASP A 210 -4.83 1.64 3.08
CA ASP A 210 -3.84 2.71 2.92
C ASP A 210 -4.11 3.84 3.92
N ILE A 211 -3.11 4.15 4.75
CA ILE A 211 -3.14 5.25 5.72
C ILE A 211 -2.45 6.47 5.11
N LEU A 212 -3.27 7.44 4.73
CA LEU A 212 -2.87 8.71 4.12
C LEU A 212 -2.96 9.90 5.09
N THR A 213 -3.37 9.66 6.33
CA THR A 213 -3.52 10.66 7.40
C THR A 213 -2.34 10.63 8.35
N THR A 214 -2.00 11.76 8.96
CA THR A 214 -0.93 11.89 9.95
C THR A 214 -1.38 11.58 11.37
N VAL A 215 -2.68 11.46 11.63
CA VAL A 215 -3.23 11.18 12.97
C VAL A 215 -4.05 9.90 12.93
N VAL A 216 -3.76 8.96 13.84
CA VAL A 216 -4.40 7.65 13.92
C VAL A 216 -4.76 7.28 15.37
N TRP A 217 -5.83 6.50 15.53
CA TRP A 217 -6.28 5.89 16.79
C TRP A 217 -7.37 4.86 16.47
N GLY A 218 -7.81 4.10 17.47
CA GLY A 218 -8.82 3.05 17.34
C GLY A 218 -8.19 1.66 17.26
N THR A 219 -8.85 0.74 16.55
CA THR A 219 -8.44 -0.67 16.48
C THR A 219 -8.05 -1.05 15.06
N TRP A 220 -6.88 -1.66 14.90
CA TRP A 220 -6.36 -2.18 13.64
C TRP A 220 -6.36 -3.71 13.65
N GLY A 221 -6.81 -4.34 12.56
CA GLY A 221 -6.86 -5.80 12.42
C GLY A 221 -8.20 -6.44 12.81
N PRO A 222 -8.21 -7.76 13.09
CA PRO A 222 -7.09 -8.71 12.94
C PRO A 222 -6.83 -9.06 11.46
N ASN A 223 -5.66 -9.65 11.15
CA ASN A 223 -5.30 -10.17 9.81
C ASN A 223 -5.48 -9.18 8.65
N LYS A 224 -5.30 -7.88 8.92
CA LYS A 224 -5.31 -6.82 7.91
C LYS A 224 -3.92 -6.24 7.71
N ASN A 225 -3.66 -5.69 6.54
CA ASN A 225 -2.47 -4.90 6.27
C ASN A 225 -2.84 -3.42 6.36
N TYR A 226 -1.99 -2.62 6.98
CA TYR A 226 -2.10 -1.17 7.04
C TYR A 226 -0.85 -0.60 6.38
N ARG A 227 -1.00 0.00 5.20
CA ARG A 227 0.13 0.58 4.46
C ARG A 227 0.24 2.07 4.76
N ILE A 228 1.39 2.49 5.27
CA ILE A 228 1.63 3.84 5.77
C ILE A 228 2.37 4.67 4.71
N TYR A 229 1.78 5.80 4.30
CA TYR A 229 2.32 6.72 3.30
C TYR A 229 2.74 8.09 3.87
N THR A 230 2.74 8.23 5.20
CA THR A 230 3.16 9.45 5.90
C THR A 230 3.56 9.12 7.33
N ASP A 231 4.21 10.06 8.03
CA ASP A 231 4.42 9.91 9.47
C ASP A 231 3.07 9.87 10.19
N ILE A 232 2.90 8.94 11.13
CA ILE A 232 1.65 8.79 11.88
C ILE A 232 1.85 9.07 13.37
N GLU A 233 0.88 9.74 13.96
CA GLU A 233 0.83 10.08 15.37
C GLU A 233 -0.43 9.47 16.03
N VAL A 234 -0.25 8.84 17.20
CA VAL A 234 -1.32 8.56 18.16
C VAL A 234 -1.34 9.69 19.19
N PRO A 235 -2.33 10.61 19.17
CA PRO A 235 -2.32 11.79 20.02
C PRO A 235 -2.50 11.46 21.51
N LEU A 236 -2.09 12.39 22.38
CA LEU A 236 -2.34 12.30 23.82
C LEU A 236 -3.84 12.08 24.12
N GLY A 237 -4.13 11.14 25.02
CA GLY A 237 -5.51 10.77 25.38
C GLY A 237 -6.25 9.91 24.35
N LYS A 238 -5.58 9.50 23.26
CA LYS A 238 -6.07 8.50 22.31
C LYS A 238 -5.36 7.17 22.50
N GLU A 239 -5.99 6.10 22.02
CA GLU A 239 -5.44 4.75 22.04
C GLU A 239 -5.40 4.18 20.63
N LEU A 240 -4.31 3.47 20.31
CA LEU A 240 -4.23 2.57 19.18
C LEU A 240 -4.07 1.13 19.69
N THR A 241 -4.99 0.25 19.29
CA THR A 241 -4.91 -1.19 19.56
C THR A 241 -4.65 -1.92 18.25
N ILE A 242 -3.60 -2.73 18.18
CA ILE A 242 -3.28 -3.54 17.01
C ILE A 242 -3.49 -5.02 17.36
N LEU A 243 -4.34 -5.70 16.59
CA LEU A 243 -4.80 -7.07 16.82
C LEU A 243 -3.92 -8.11 16.12
N PRO A 244 -3.97 -9.40 16.53
CA PRO A 244 -3.16 -10.47 15.96
C PRO A 244 -3.21 -10.58 14.43
N GLY A 245 -2.08 -10.95 13.83
CA GLY A 245 -1.90 -11.11 12.37
C GLY A 245 -1.91 -9.83 11.55
N THR A 246 -2.02 -8.67 12.20
CA THR A 246 -1.99 -7.38 11.51
C THR A 246 -0.59 -7.05 11.02
N LYS A 247 -0.47 -6.56 9.79
CA LYS A 247 0.80 -6.07 9.22
C LYS A 247 0.74 -4.56 9.09
N VAL A 248 1.74 -3.85 9.61
CA VAL A 248 1.94 -2.42 9.41
C VAL A 248 3.12 -2.26 8.47
N ILE A 249 2.85 -1.75 7.27
CA ILE A 249 3.79 -1.74 6.13
C ILE A 249 4.12 -0.29 5.80
N PHE A 250 5.36 0.12 6.01
CA PHE A 250 5.80 1.47 5.69
C PHE A 250 6.24 1.56 4.22
N ALA A 251 5.63 2.45 3.45
CA ALA A 251 5.95 2.63 2.03
C ALA A 251 7.28 3.35 1.79
N GLN A 252 7.73 4.13 2.77
CA GLN A 252 9.03 4.82 2.78
C GLN A 252 9.56 4.97 4.22
N PHE A 253 10.51 5.87 4.40
CA PHE A 253 11.22 6.21 5.63
C PHE A 253 10.35 6.99 6.65
N TYR A 254 9.17 6.47 6.98
CA TYR A 254 8.20 7.11 7.88
C TYR A 254 8.32 6.66 9.34
N ASN A 255 7.72 7.45 10.23
CA ASN A 255 7.69 7.29 11.66
C ASN A 255 6.31 6.87 12.16
N ILE A 256 6.31 6.22 13.33
CA ILE A 256 5.14 6.15 14.21
C ILE A 256 5.49 6.80 15.54
N ILE A 257 4.68 7.79 15.94
CA ILE A 257 4.85 8.56 17.18
C ILE A 257 3.64 8.31 18.08
N VAL A 258 3.84 7.79 19.29
CA VAL A 258 2.76 7.47 20.21
C VAL A 258 2.83 8.38 21.43
N ASN A 259 2.11 9.50 21.37
CA ASN A 259 1.88 10.41 22.50
C ASN A 259 0.72 9.93 23.41
N GLY A 260 -0.19 9.13 22.87
CA GLY A 260 -1.32 8.53 23.57
C GLY A 260 -0.97 7.20 24.25
N SER A 261 -1.71 6.15 23.92
CA SER A 261 -1.45 4.78 24.38
C SER A 261 -1.42 3.82 23.19
N LEU A 262 -0.62 2.76 23.32
CA LEU A 262 -0.48 1.71 22.32
C LEU A 262 -0.53 0.34 22.97
N THR A 263 -1.41 -0.50 22.43
CA THR A 263 -1.50 -1.91 22.79
C THR A 263 -1.30 -2.76 21.54
N CYS A 264 -0.19 -3.50 21.49
CA CYS A 264 0.07 -4.50 20.46
C CYS A 264 0.18 -5.87 21.13
N LYS A 265 -0.85 -6.70 20.97
CA LYS A 265 -0.88 -8.05 21.54
C LYS A 265 -1.23 -9.04 20.43
N GLY A 266 -0.19 -9.58 19.80
CA GLY A 266 -0.32 -10.70 18.87
C GLY A 266 -0.56 -12.02 19.59
N GLU A 267 -0.40 -13.10 18.84
CA GLU A 267 -0.43 -14.47 19.35
C GLU A 267 0.80 -15.24 18.83
N ASP A 268 1.19 -16.31 19.52
CA ASP A 268 2.33 -17.16 19.12
C ASP A 268 2.17 -17.73 17.71
N SER A 269 0.94 -18.07 17.33
CA SER A 269 0.59 -18.51 15.97
C SER A 269 0.31 -17.35 15.00
N ASN A 270 0.25 -16.11 15.47
CA ASN A 270 -0.22 -14.98 14.67
C ASN A 270 0.32 -13.61 15.14
N PHE A 271 1.60 -13.38 14.87
CA PHE A 271 2.29 -12.15 15.25
C PHE A 271 1.73 -10.90 14.56
N ILE A 272 1.87 -9.76 15.23
CA ILE A 272 1.75 -8.44 14.60
C ILE A 272 3.09 -8.12 13.94
N VAL A 273 3.11 -7.66 12.68
CA VAL A 273 4.36 -7.44 11.93
C VAL A 273 4.50 -5.98 11.50
N PHE A 274 5.57 -5.31 11.91
CA PHE A 274 5.99 -3.99 11.44
C PHE A 274 7.16 -4.16 10.48
N LYS A 275 7.00 -3.69 9.23
CA LYS A 275 8.04 -3.84 8.21
C LYS A 275 8.01 -2.74 7.16
N HIS A 276 9.10 -2.62 6.41
CA HIS A 276 9.10 -1.81 5.19
C HIS A 276 8.45 -2.56 4.02
N GLU A 277 7.90 -1.84 3.05
CA GLU A 277 7.32 -2.42 1.83
C GLU A 277 8.35 -3.19 1.00
N PHE A 278 9.58 -2.67 0.97
CA PHE A 278 10.74 -3.28 0.34
C PHE A 278 11.72 -3.83 1.39
N PRO A 279 12.03 -5.14 1.40
CA PRO A 279 12.88 -5.78 2.43
C PRO A 279 14.31 -5.27 2.53
N GLN A 280 14.83 -4.66 1.48
CA GLN A 280 16.18 -4.06 1.42
C GLN A 280 16.23 -2.64 2.00
N ASP A 281 15.08 -2.01 2.21
CA ASP A 281 14.95 -0.66 2.74
C ASP A 281 14.50 -0.70 4.20
N THR A 282 14.56 0.45 4.87
CA THR A 282 14.20 0.56 6.29
C THR A 282 13.08 1.56 6.50
N TRP A 283 12.27 1.35 7.54
CA TRP A 283 11.41 2.40 8.10
C TRP A 283 12.14 3.13 9.23
N ASN A 284 11.68 4.32 9.62
CA ASN A 284 12.49 5.22 10.45
C ASN A 284 12.50 4.82 11.93
N THR A 285 11.55 5.34 12.73
CA THR A 285 11.54 5.18 14.19
C THR A 285 10.14 4.87 14.71
N PHE A 286 10.09 4.03 15.74
CA PHE A 286 8.92 3.85 16.59
C PHE A 286 9.09 4.67 17.87
N GLY A 287 8.68 5.94 17.82
CA GLY A 287 8.79 6.86 18.95
C GLY A 287 7.60 6.71 19.90
N ILE A 288 7.86 6.42 21.17
CA ILE A 288 6.81 6.21 22.17
C ILE A 288 7.04 7.16 23.33
N THR A 289 6.10 8.06 23.56
CA THR A 289 6.04 9.01 24.68
C THR A 289 4.82 8.77 25.58
N ALA A 290 4.15 7.63 25.36
CA ALA A 290 2.98 7.14 26.08
C ALA A 290 3.25 6.85 27.56
N ASP A 291 2.24 6.94 28.42
CA ASP A 291 2.39 6.59 29.85
C ASP A 291 2.75 5.10 30.04
N THR A 292 2.00 4.23 29.36
CA THR A 292 2.19 2.78 29.38
C THR A 292 2.20 2.21 27.97
N ILE A 293 3.08 1.25 27.70
CA ILE A 293 3.08 0.48 26.45
C ILE A 293 3.19 -1.02 26.72
N THR A 294 2.44 -1.80 25.95
CA THR A 294 2.57 -3.26 25.88
C THR A 294 2.81 -3.71 24.45
N LEU A 295 3.95 -4.35 24.22
CA LEU A 295 4.30 -5.05 23.00
C LEU A 295 4.45 -6.54 23.32
N GLU A 296 3.57 -7.36 22.77
CA GLU A 296 3.58 -8.81 22.95
C GLU A 296 3.30 -9.51 21.63
N TYR A 297 4.09 -10.55 21.29
CA TYR A 297 3.99 -11.27 20.01
C TYR A 297 4.02 -10.33 18.80
N CYS A 298 5.01 -9.43 18.78
CA CYS A 298 5.25 -8.48 17.69
C CYS A 298 6.58 -8.78 16.98
N VAL A 299 6.62 -8.58 15.66
CA VAL A 299 7.83 -8.63 14.84
C VAL A 299 8.14 -7.23 14.33
N PHE A 300 9.37 -6.79 14.51
CA PHE A 300 9.90 -5.55 13.95
C PHE A 300 11.03 -5.88 12.98
N GLU A 301 10.80 -5.61 11.69
CA GLU A 301 11.73 -5.92 10.60
C GLU A 301 12.22 -4.64 9.95
N ASN A 302 13.52 -4.59 9.64
CA ASN A 302 14.09 -3.52 8.84
C ASN A 302 13.84 -2.11 9.42
N SER A 303 13.98 -1.95 10.74
CA SER A 303 13.90 -0.64 11.38
C SER A 303 15.25 0.07 11.36
N LYS A 304 15.32 1.36 10.99
CA LYS A 304 16.57 2.11 11.07
C LYS A 304 16.93 2.50 12.50
N TRP A 305 15.98 3.04 13.27
CA TRP A 305 16.21 3.42 14.67
C TRP A 305 15.45 2.53 15.67
N GLY A 306 14.66 1.57 15.22
CA GLY A 306 13.96 0.63 16.11
C GLY A 306 12.95 1.35 17.02
N LEU A 307 12.93 0.96 18.30
CA LEU A 307 12.06 1.59 19.31
C LEU A 307 12.78 2.73 20.04
N SER A 308 12.15 3.90 20.14
CA SER A 308 12.60 4.98 21.02
C SER A 308 11.58 5.17 22.14
N LEU A 309 11.98 4.82 23.37
CA LEU A 309 11.07 4.64 24.49
C LEU A 309 11.21 5.77 25.51
N HIS A 310 10.16 6.57 25.63
CA HIS A 310 9.97 7.65 26.59
C HIS A 310 8.66 7.46 27.39
N ALA A 311 8.47 6.28 27.94
CA ALA A 311 7.26 5.90 28.68
C ALA A 311 7.46 5.84 30.18
N ASN A 312 6.42 5.93 31.02
CA ASN A 312 6.59 5.66 32.45
C ASN A 312 6.77 4.17 32.73
N ARG A 313 6.00 3.31 32.03
CA ARG A 313 6.12 1.84 32.07
C ARG A 313 6.09 1.23 30.67
N ALA A 314 6.97 0.27 30.42
CA ALA A 314 7.00 -0.48 29.17
C ALA A 314 7.13 -1.97 29.45
N THR A 315 6.30 -2.79 28.80
CA THR A 315 6.44 -4.24 28.76
C THR A 315 6.61 -4.68 27.32
N ILE A 316 7.75 -5.31 27.03
CA ILE A 316 8.10 -5.84 25.71
C ILE A 316 8.47 -7.30 25.90
N ARG A 317 7.61 -8.19 25.42
CA ARG A 317 7.83 -9.63 25.62
C ARG A 317 7.42 -10.47 24.44
N LYS A 318 8.09 -11.60 24.24
CA LYS A 318 7.76 -12.54 23.15
C LYS A 318 7.76 -11.85 21.78
N CYS A 319 8.60 -10.83 21.61
CA CYS A 319 8.75 -10.11 20.36
C CYS A 319 10.02 -10.55 19.61
N ILE A 320 10.01 -10.34 18.30
CA ILE A 320 11.15 -10.61 17.41
C ILE A 320 11.60 -9.29 16.80
N PHE A 321 12.90 -9.03 16.85
CA PHE A 321 13.52 -7.87 16.22
C PHE A 321 14.62 -8.33 15.27
N ARG A 322 14.53 -7.92 14.00
CA ARG A 322 15.43 -8.43 12.96
C ARG A 322 15.73 -7.46 11.84
N TYR A 323 16.92 -7.63 11.24
CA TYR A 323 17.35 -6.96 10.02
C TYR A 323 17.33 -5.42 10.06
N GLY A 324 17.27 -4.83 11.26
CA GLY A 324 17.33 -3.38 11.45
C GLY A 324 18.75 -2.88 11.75
N ASN A 325 18.93 -1.55 11.72
CA ASN A 325 20.19 -0.88 12.07
C ASN A 325 20.26 -0.50 13.56
N ARG A 326 19.12 -0.47 14.26
CA ARG A 326 19.04 -0.37 15.72
C ARG A 326 17.81 -1.10 16.21
N LEU A 327 17.96 -1.72 17.39
CA LEU A 327 16.90 -2.39 18.11
C LEU A 327 16.11 -1.39 18.96
N ILE A 328 16.82 -0.65 19.83
CA ILE A 328 16.27 0.41 20.67
C ILE A 328 17.18 1.63 20.58
N ASP A 329 16.67 2.69 19.97
CA ASP A 329 17.29 4.02 19.93
C ASP A 329 16.84 4.87 21.13
N GLY A 330 17.42 4.51 22.27
CA GLY A 330 17.23 5.22 23.52
C GLY A 330 15.97 4.79 24.28
N ILE A 331 16.19 4.26 25.48
CA ILE A 331 15.20 4.30 26.55
C ILE A 331 15.51 5.52 27.39
N SER A 332 14.73 6.59 27.32
CA SER A 332 14.99 7.78 28.14
C SER A 332 13.73 8.37 28.74
N GLY A 333 13.77 8.72 30.02
CA GLY A 333 12.59 9.23 30.72
C GLY A 333 11.65 8.16 31.27
N ILE A 334 12.06 6.88 31.25
CA ILE A 334 11.39 5.87 32.08
C ILE A 334 11.51 6.26 33.55
N LYS A 335 10.35 6.34 34.22
CA LYS A 335 10.26 6.73 35.64
C LYS A 335 10.00 5.54 36.55
N ASP A 336 9.33 4.50 36.05
CA ASP A 336 8.89 3.36 36.85
C ASP A 336 9.60 2.07 36.42
N SER A 337 9.13 1.38 35.38
CA SER A 337 9.67 0.06 35.01
C SER A 337 9.73 -0.23 33.51
N LEU A 338 10.85 -0.81 33.05
CA LEU A 338 10.94 -1.51 31.77
C LEU A 338 11.07 -3.02 32.01
N LEU A 339 10.12 -3.80 31.50
CA LEU A 339 10.20 -5.25 31.46
C LEU A 339 10.46 -5.68 30.01
N PHE A 340 11.64 -6.19 29.74
CA PHE A 340 12.06 -6.66 28.42
C PHE A 340 12.47 -8.13 28.51
N TYR A 341 11.56 -9.05 28.19
CA TYR A 341 11.81 -10.47 28.42
C TYR A 341 11.23 -11.43 27.41
N ASN A 342 11.83 -12.61 27.26
CA ASN A 342 11.44 -13.62 26.29
C ASN A 342 11.45 -13.10 24.85
N ASN A 343 12.34 -12.18 24.48
CA ASN A 343 12.44 -11.65 23.13
C ASN A 343 13.57 -12.30 22.34
N ILE A 344 13.44 -12.30 21.01
CA ILE A 344 14.48 -12.73 20.07
C ILE A 344 14.98 -11.52 19.29
N ILE A 345 16.29 -11.36 19.23
CA ILE A 345 16.97 -10.24 18.59
C ILE A 345 18.04 -10.82 17.68
N HIS A 346 17.92 -10.67 16.37
CA HIS A 346 18.93 -11.22 15.49
C HIS A 346 19.19 -10.45 14.20
N ASN A 347 20.40 -10.62 13.67
CA ASN A 347 20.83 -10.00 12.42
C ASN A 347 20.66 -8.47 12.40
N MET A 348 20.84 -7.83 13.56
CA MET A 348 20.85 -6.37 13.67
C MET A 348 22.22 -5.82 13.26
N THR A 349 22.23 -4.79 12.43
CA THR A 349 23.45 -4.13 11.92
C THR A 349 23.69 -2.79 12.63
N MET A 350 24.90 -2.21 12.57
CA MET A 350 25.18 -0.88 13.12
C MET A 350 24.55 0.21 12.26
N ASP A 351 24.29 1.37 12.87
CA ASP A 351 24.03 2.58 12.09
C ASP A 351 25.29 3.11 11.40
N VAL A 352 25.09 4.07 10.49
CA VAL A 352 26.18 4.72 9.72
C VAL A 352 27.19 5.48 10.58
N ASN A 353 26.86 5.74 11.85
CA ASN A 353 27.68 6.49 12.79
C ASN A 353 28.44 5.56 13.77
N GLY A 354 28.32 4.23 13.60
CA GLY A 354 28.95 3.25 14.49
C GLY A 354 28.35 3.20 15.89
N ASN A 355 27.13 3.72 16.07
CA ASN A 355 26.43 3.67 17.34
C ASN A 355 25.88 2.26 17.60
N HIS A 356 25.77 1.94 18.88
CA HIS A 356 25.37 0.63 19.36
C HIS A 356 23.91 0.29 19.04
N ASN A 357 23.62 -1.00 18.81
CA ASN A 357 22.29 -1.50 18.46
C ASN A 357 21.26 -1.29 19.58
N PHE A 358 21.73 -1.17 20.83
CA PHE A 358 20.88 -1.02 22.01
C PHE A 358 21.46 0.04 22.94
N GLN A 359 20.69 1.12 23.17
CA GLN A 359 21.06 2.21 24.07
C GLN A 359 20.02 2.40 25.18
N ILE A 360 20.46 2.26 26.44
CA ILE A 360 19.62 2.48 27.64
C ILE A 360 20.04 3.77 28.34
N PHE A 361 19.09 4.64 28.65
CA PHE A 361 19.29 5.88 29.43
C PHE A 361 18.27 6.01 30.58
N THR A 362 18.46 5.27 31.67
CA THR A 362 17.44 5.18 32.74
C THR A 362 17.81 6.01 33.97
N ARG A 363 17.11 7.14 34.18
CA ARG A 363 17.32 7.98 35.37
C ARG A 363 16.62 7.36 36.59
N PRO A 364 17.19 7.46 37.81
CA PRO A 364 16.50 7.02 39.02
C PRO A 364 15.10 7.66 39.13
N PRO A 365 14.08 6.93 39.64
CA PRO A 365 14.14 5.61 40.29
C PRO A 365 13.84 4.42 39.34
N ALA A 366 14.10 4.53 38.04
CA ALA A 366 13.69 3.50 37.07
C ALA A 366 14.32 2.12 37.29
N TYR A 367 13.50 1.07 37.20
CA TYR A 367 13.92 -0.33 37.25
C TYR A 367 13.77 -1.00 35.88
N CYS A 368 14.86 -1.52 35.34
CA CYS A 368 14.82 -2.21 34.06
C CYS A 368 15.19 -3.68 34.23
N ILE A 369 14.37 -4.59 33.73
CA ILE A 369 14.64 -6.03 33.75
C ILE A 369 14.75 -6.52 32.32
N PHE A 370 15.90 -7.13 32.02
CA PHE A 370 16.18 -7.81 30.78
C PHE A 370 16.37 -9.28 31.07
N ALA A 371 15.32 -10.07 30.87
CA ALA A 371 15.33 -11.48 31.25
C ALA A 371 15.07 -12.40 30.05
N ASN A 372 15.73 -13.56 29.98
CA ASN A 372 15.34 -14.64 29.09
C ASN A 372 15.31 -14.24 27.60
N ASN A 373 16.17 -13.31 27.15
CA ASN A 373 16.20 -12.91 25.75
C ASN A 373 17.28 -13.69 24.98
N VAL A 374 17.12 -13.80 23.67
CA VAL A 374 18.11 -14.41 22.77
C VAL A 374 18.62 -13.34 21.79
N PHE A 375 19.93 -13.15 21.75
CA PHE A 375 20.64 -12.24 20.86
C PHE A 375 21.54 -13.07 19.91
N LEU A 376 21.28 -13.03 18.60
CA LEU A 376 22.07 -13.78 17.60
C LEU A 376 22.60 -12.91 16.47
N ASN A 377 23.84 -13.12 16.02
CA ASN A 377 24.36 -12.52 14.78
C ASN A 377 24.24 -10.99 14.71
N ASN A 378 24.32 -10.31 15.86
CA ASN A 378 24.18 -8.85 15.92
C ASN A 378 25.57 -8.19 15.79
N SER A 379 25.67 -7.15 14.95
CA SER A 379 26.94 -6.47 14.69
C SER A 379 27.44 -5.63 15.86
N VAL A 380 26.62 -5.38 16.90
CA VAL A 380 27.02 -4.80 18.19
C VAL A 380 26.11 -5.38 19.26
N GLY A 381 26.67 -5.62 20.43
CA GLY A 381 25.90 -5.88 21.64
C GLY A 381 25.20 -4.64 22.17
N MET A 382 25.25 -4.48 23.49
CA MET A 382 24.37 -3.58 24.23
C MET A 382 25.17 -2.54 25.01
N THR A 383 24.76 -1.27 24.98
CA THR A 383 25.39 -0.24 25.81
C THR A 383 24.37 0.53 26.63
N GLY A 384 24.64 0.65 27.91
CA GLY A 384 23.82 1.39 28.85
C GLY A 384 24.56 2.60 29.39
N TYR A 385 23.95 3.77 29.31
CA TYR A 385 24.48 5.02 29.85
C TYR A 385 23.59 5.50 30.99
N TRP A 386 24.18 6.08 32.05
CA TRP A 386 23.45 6.66 33.19
C TRP A 386 22.37 5.73 33.79
N ILE A 387 22.68 4.44 33.89
CA ILE A 387 21.77 3.44 34.47
C ILE A 387 21.79 3.54 35.98
N SER A 388 20.60 3.55 36.58
CA SER A 388 20.40 3.51 38.03
C SER A 388 20.12 2.10 38.57
N SER A 389 19.21 1.35 37.95
CA SER A 389 18.94 -0.06 38.28
C SER A 389 18.56 -0.87 37.03
N VAL A 390 19.45 -1.77 36.59
CA VAL A 390 19.15 -2.74 35.53
C VAL A 390 19.55 -4.15 35.97
N LEU A 391 18.62 -5.09 35.86
CA LEU A 391 18.83 -6.51 36.10
C LEU A 391 18.87 -7.26 34.75
N PHE A 392 19.98 -7.95 34.49
CA PHE A 392 20.12 -8.86 33.35
C PHE A 392 20.09 -10.30 33.82
N ARG A 393 19.19 -11.13 33.29
CA ARG A 393 19.07 -12.52 33.74
C ARG A 393 18.83 -13.49 32.58
N ASN A 394 19.51 -14.63 32.58
CA ASN A 394 19.24 -15.74 31.65
C ASN A 394 19.18 -15.31 30.16
N ASN A 395 19.95 -14.31 29.74
CA ASN A 395 20.01 -13.90 28.33
C ASN A 395 21.07 -14.73 27.60
N CYS A 396 20.75 -15.18 26.38
CA CYS A 396 21.67 -15.91 25.51
C CYS A 396 22.25 -14.97 24.45
N PHE A 397 23.57 -14.85 24.36
CA PHE A 397 24.26 -14.11 23.31
C PHE A 397 25.09 -15.06 22.44
N PHE A 398 24.86 -15.05 21.13
CA PHE A 398 25.59 -15.88 20.17
C PHE A 398 26.00 -15.08 18.94
N ASN A 399 27.27 -15.21 18.52
CA ASN A 399 27.83 -14.56 17.34
C ASN A 399 27.53 -13.03 17.26
N CYS A 400 27.61 -12.33 18.39
CA CYS A 400 27.46 -10.88 18.46
C CYS A 400 28.84 -10.20 18.58
N GLN A 401 29.06 -9.05 17.95
CA GLN A 401 30.36 -8.33 18.06
C GLN A 401 30.43 -7.47 19.35
N GLU A 402 31.65 -7.32 19.90
CA GLU A 402 31.93 -6.62 21.17
C GLU A 402 31.76 -5.08 21.09
N PRO A 403 31.40 -4.40 22.20
CA PRO A 403 31.11 -4.97 23.51
C PRO A 403 29.71 -5.58 23.56
N LEU A 404 29.61 -6.81 24.08
CA LEU A 404 28.33 -7.50 24.27
C LEU A 404 27.42 -6.78 25.26
N MET A 405 28.02 -6.23 26.32
CA MET A 405 27.37 -5.32 27.27
C MET A 405 28.39 -4.31 27.82
N ARG A 406 28.11 -3.01 27.74
CA ARG A 406 28.93 -1.94 28.33
C ARG A 406 28.07 -0.98 29.14
N CYS A 407 28.43 -0.73 30.40
CA CYS A 407 27.68 0.18 31.28
C CYS A 407 28.62 1.23 31.93
N PRO A 408 29.03 2.30 31.21
CA PRO A 408 30.16 3.15 31.63
C PRO A 408 29.86 4.06 32.84
N ASP A 409 28.60 4.46 33.04
CA ASP A 409 28.21 5.54 33.97
C ASP A 409 27.17 5.08 35.01
N SER A 410 27.37 3.94 35.66
CA SER A 410 26.48 3.52 36.77
C SER A 410 26.80 4.31 38.05
N THR A 411 25.83 5.05 38.57
CA THR A 411 25.95 5.72 39.87
C THR A 411 25.54 4.72 40.96
N SER A 412 26.53 4.13 41.64
CA SER A 412 26.42 3.40 42.91
C SER A 412 25.06 2.71 43.19
N SER A 413 24.81 1.54 42.58
CA SER A 413 23.81 0.50 42.95
C SER A 413 23.33 -0.35 41.76
N ALA A 414 23.90 -0.19 40.55
CA ALA A 414 23.65 -1.10 39.44
C ALA A 414 24.16 -2.51 39.82
N GLU A 415 23.30 -3.31 40.42
CA GLU A 415 23.51 -4.73 40.62
C GLU A 415 23.34 -5.41 39.26
N VAL A 416 24.39 -5.30 38.43
CA VAL A 416 24.46 -6.12 37.23
C VAL A 416 24.77 -7.55 37.70
N GLN A 417 23.73 -8.26 38.13
CA GLN A 417 23.83 -9.66 38.49
C GLN A 417 23.88 -10.50 37.21
N TYR A 418 25.08 -10.79 36.74
CA TYR A 418 25.30 -11.74 35.65
C TYR A 418 25.00 -13.15 36.17
N SER A 419 24.11 -13.90 35.53
CA SER A 419 23.87 -15.31 35.89
C SER A 419 24.77 -16.29 35.13
N LEU A 420 25.99 -15.88 34.80
CA LEU A 420 27.07 -16.74 34.31
C LEU A 420 28.32 -16.40 35.11
N ASP A 421 29.08 -17.43 35.49
CA ASP A 421 30.31 -17.30 36.27
C ASP A 421 31.37 -16.56 35.45
N SER A 422 31.39 -15.23 35.60
CA SER A 422 32.46 -14.22 35.44
C SER A 422 33.53 -14.30 34.33
N ALA A 423 33.57 -15.28 33.43
CA ALA A 423 34.69 -15.49 32.51
C ALA A 423 34.33 -15.61 31.01
N SER A 424 33.06 -15.74 30.62
CA SER A 424 32.68 -15.68 29.20
C SER A 424 31.26 -15.15 29.03
N MET A 425 31.13 -13.85 28.77
CA MET A 425 29.87 -13.20 28.37
C MET A 425 29.36 -13.66 26.99
N THR A 426 30.13 -14.52 26.33
CA THR A 426 29.84 -15.26 25.11
C THR A 426 29.64 -16.73 25.43
N LEU A 427 28.55 -17.32 24.96
CA LEU A 427 28.66 -18.69 24.48
C LEU A 427 29.41 -18.60 23.15
N TYR A 428 30.72 -18.83 23.17
CA TYR A 428 31.49 -19.07 21.93
C TYR A 428 31.00 -20.35 21.24
N GLU A 429 30.35 -21.22 22.00
CA GLU A 429 29.73 -22.44 21.53
C GLU A 429 28.34 -22.16 20.96
N ASN A 430 27.98 -22.88 19.90
CA ASN A 430 26.65 -22.81 19.32
C ASN A 430 25.59 -23.17 20.38
N PRO A 431 24.57 -22.32 20.63
CA PRO A 431 23.46 -22.63 21.52
C PRO A 431 22.65 -23.88 21.14
N LEU A 432 22.90 -24.47 19.97
CA LEU A 432 22.17 -25.65 19.47
C LEU A 432 20.67 -25.39 19.47
N PHE A 433 20.24 -24.35 18.77
CA PHE A 433 18.82 -24.16 18.52
C PHE A 433 18.29 -25.28 17.62
N VAL A 434 17.02 -25.66 17.77
CA VAL A 434 16.36 -26.71 16.97
C VAL A 434 16.48 -26.43 15.47
N ASN A 435 16.64 -25.16 15.08
CA ASN A 435 16.69 -24.76 13.69
C ASN A 435 17.89 -23.86 13.35
N ASP A 436 19.01 -24.44 12.94
CA ASP A 436 20.14 -23.66 12.40
C ASP A 436 20.12 -23.50 10.86
N SER A 437 19.17 -24.12 10.14
CA SER A 437 19.28 -24.29 8.68
C SER A 437 17.99 -24.31 7.85
N THR A 438 16.77 -24.28 8.41
CA THR A 438 15.52 -24.41 7.60
C THR A 438 14.62 -23.17 7.53
N GLY A 439 15.00 -22.05 8.15
CA GLY A 439 14.27 -20.78 8.03
C GLY A 439 12.95 -20.69 8.80
N ASN A 440 12.55 -21.72 9.57
CA ASN A 440 11.34 -21.69 10.41
C ASN A 440 11.51 -20.99 11.77
N GLU A 441 12.62 -20.28 12.00
CA GLU A 441 12.82 -19.42 13.20
C GLU A 441 12.50 -20.07 14.54
N ASP A 442 12.80 -21.36 14.65
CA ASP A 442 12.59 -22.13 15.87
C ASP A 442 13.86 -22.06 16.73
N TYR A 443 13.79 -21.20 17.75
CA TYR A 443 14.87 -20.95 18.70
C TYR A 443 14.79 -21.83 19.96
N HIS A 444 13.99 -22.91 19.98
CA HIS A 444 14.04 -23.90 21.06
C HIS A 444 15.45 -24.48 21.21
N LEU A 445 15.87 -24.73 22.46
CA LEU A 445 17.14 -25.38 22.74
C LEU A 445 17.04 -26.88 22.45
N GLN A 446 18.03 -27.44 21.75
CA GLN A 446 18.19 -28.89 21.65
C GLN A 446 18.59 -29.47 23.02
N PHE A 447 18.29 -30.76 23.24
CA PHE A 447 18.50 -31.44 24.53
C PHE A 447 19.95 -31.40 25.07
N ASN A 448 20.93 -31.20 24.20
CA ASN A 448 22.36 -31.10 24.53
C ASN A 448 22.92 -29.66 24.43
N SER A 449 22.03 -28.66 24.36
CA SER A 449 22.44 -27.26 24.25
C SER A 449 23.28 -26.80 25.45
N PRO A 450 24.36 -26.01 25.23
CA PRO A 450 25.12 -25.39 26.31
C PRO A 450 24.31 -24.31 27.08
N CYS A 451 23.13 -23.93 26.59
CA CYS A 451 22.20 -23.02 27.26
C CYS A 451 21.25 -23.72 28.24
N MET A 452 21.19 -25.06 28.25
CA MET A 452 20.31 -25.81 29.13
C MET A 452 20.85 -25.82 30.56
N SER A 453 20.02 -25.40 31.52
CA SER A 453 20.30 -25.38 32.96
C SER A 453 21.55 -24.60 33.39
N THR A 454 22.04 -23.68 32.57
CA THR A 454 23.23 -22.85 32.85
C THR A 454 22.91 -21.44 33.31
N GLY A 455 21.63 -21.04 33.32
CA GLY A 455 21.16 -19.77 33.88
C GLY A 455 21.03 -19.78 35.41
N MET A 456 20.55 -18.65 35.95
CA MET A 456 20.39 -18.45 37.39
C MET A 456 19.54 -19.55 38.04
N ASN A 457 20.04 -20.17 39.10
CA ASN A 457 19.39 -21.28 39.81
C ASN A 457 19.14 -22.52 38.92
N GLY A 458 19.97 -22.73 37.89
CA GLY A 458 19.87 -23.90 37.02
C GLY A 458 18.71 -23.82 36.02
N THR A 459 18.18 -22.62 35.75
CA THR A 459 17.19 -22.42 34.68
C THR A 459 17.87 -22.39 33.31
N ASP A 460 17.14 -22.70 32.25
CA ASP A 460 17.62 -22.55 30.88
C ASP A 460 17.86 -21.07 30.52
N MET A 461 18.82 -20.78 29.66
CA MET A 461 19.04 -19.45 29.10
C MET A 461 18.16 -19.20 27.86
N GLY A 462 17.86 -17.94 27.58
CA GLY A 462 17.00 -17.54 26.47
C GLY A 462 15.51 -17.64 26.78
N ILE A 463 14.68 -17.66 25.74
CA ILE A 463 13.21 -17.46 25.83
C ILE A 463 12.43 -18.60 26.52
N TYR A 464 13.11 -19.69 26.93
CA TYR A 464 12.48 -20.88 27.53
C TYR A 464 12.75 -21.05 29.03
N SER A 465 13.42 -20.07 29.65
CA SER A 465 13.47 -19.97 31.11
C SER A 465 12.04 -19.95 31.69
N THR A 466 11.77 -20.81 32.66
CA THR A 466 10.46 -20.94 33.34
C THR A 466 10.16 -19.78 34.32
N TYR A 467 11.05 -18.79 34.39
CA TYR A 467 10.96 -17.66 35.30
C TYR A 467 10.34 -16.44 34.59
N GLU A 468 9.15 -15.99 35.00
CA GLU A 468 8.63 -14.66 34.62
C GLU A 468 9.14 -13.58 35.63
N PRO A 469 9.70 -12.46 35.15
CA PRO A 469 10.33 -11.42 35.97
C PRO A 469 9.38 -10.52 36.76
#